data_AF-A0ABD0MHP8-F1
#
_entry.id   AF-A0ABD0MHP8-F1
#
_cell.length_a   1.000
_cell.length_b   1.000
_cell.length_c   1.000
_cell.angle_alpha   90.00
_cell.angle_beta   90.00
_cell.angle_gamma   90.00
#
_symmetry.space_group_name_H-M   'P 1'
#
loop_
_entity.id
_entity.type
_entity.pdbx_description
1 polymer ?
#
loop_
_entity_poly.entity_id
_entity_poly.type
_entity_poly.pdbx_seq_one_letter_code
_entity_poly.pdbx_strand_id
1 'polypeptide(L)'
;LPTSTLTVKPNNPVFTGETVNLTCVIESHSDWRYEWYKGTDSVMLQTSDHYTVNGDTLIIKGVITSDQDQYWCKGQRNERPKSSQSRSKVSLTVT
;
A
#
# COMPACT_ATOMS: atom_id res chain seq x y z
N LEU A 1 8.23 -16.11 -7.21
CA LEU A 1 7.55 -14.87 -7.66
C LEU A 1 8.20 -13.70 -6.93
N PRO A 2 8.40 -12.55 -7.58
CA PRO A 2 8.99 -11.34 -6.96
C PRO A 2 8.23 -10.95 -5.70
N THR A 3 8.94 -10.49 -4.67
CA THR A 3 8.33 -10.10 -3.40
C THR A 3 8.16 -8.59 -3.34
N SER A 4 6.99 -8.11 -2.90
CA SER A 4 6.80 -6.70 -2.58
C SER A 4 7.29 -6.39 -1.16
N THR A 5 7.83 -5.19 -0.97
CA THR A 5 8.24 -4.63 0.33
C THR A 5 7.54 -3.28 0.53
N LEU A 6 6.87 -3.10 1.66
CA LEU A 6 6.21 -1.84 2.01
C LEU A 6 7.02 -1.02 3.00
N THR A 7 7.00 0.30 2.82
CA THR A 7 7.50 1.29 3.79
C THR A 7 6.45 2.36 4.03
N VAL A 8 6.40 2.92 5.24
CA VAL A 8 5.42 3.94 5.65
C VAL A 8 6.15 5.22 6.07
N LYS A 9 5.61 6.38 5.68
CA LYS A 9 6.10 7.71 6.09
C LYS A 9 4.91 8.62 6.44
N PRO A 10 4.93 9.36 7.57
CA PRO A 10 5.91 9.31 8.66
C PRO A 10 6.00 7.93 9.32
N ASN A 11 7.00 7.72 10.18
CA ASN A 11 7.16 6.46 10.88
C ASN A 11 5.94 6.19 11.77
N ASN A 12 5.47 4.94 11.76
CA ASN A 12 4.37 4.48 12.61
C ASN A 12 4.79 4.49 14.10
N PRO A 13 3.91 4.87 15.06
CA PRO A 13 2.53 5.31 14.92
C PRO A 13 2.39 6.72 14.33
N VAL A 14 1.30 6.94 13.61
CA VAL A 14 0.95 8.24 12.98
C VAL A 14 -0.15 8.93 13.78
N PHE A 15 -0.27 10.25 13.65
CA PHE A 15 -1.28 11.03 14.37
C PHE A 15 -2.48 11.35 13.50
N THR A 16 -3.65 11.52 14.12
CA THR A 16 -4.85 11.98 13.40
C THR A 16 -4.61 13.30 12.66
N GLY A 17 -5.13 13.40 11.44
CA GLY A 17 -4.95 14.55 10.56
C GLY A 17 -3.65 14.56 9.74
N GLU A 18 -2.69 13.67 10.02
CA GLU A 18 -1.47 13.57 9.22
C GLU A 18 -1.74 13.06 7.80
N THR A 19 -0.80 13.31 6.90
CA THR A 19 -0.77 12.67 5.57
C THR A 19 0.27 11.57 5.59
N VAL A 20 -0.15 10.35 5.26
CA VAL A 20 0.69 9.15 5.28
C VAL A 20 0.93 8.65 3.88
N ASN A 21 2.19 8.37 3.57
CA ASN A 21 2.63 7.78 2.31
C ASN A 21 3.12 6.36 2.57
N LEU A 22 2.45 5.39 1.97
CA LEU A 22 2.92 4.01 1.88
C LEU A 22 3.56 3.81 0.51
N THR A 23 4.77 3.26 0.47
CA THR A 23 5.49 2.96 -0.77
C THR A 23 5.75 1.47 -0.87
N CYS A 24 5.53 0.90 -2.05
CA CYS A 24 5.64 -0.51 -2.36
C CYS A 24 6.76 -0.74 -3.39
N VAL A 25 7.82 -1.42 -2.99
CA VAL A 25 8.94 -1.76 -3.88
C VAL A 25 8.86 -3.22 -4.28
N ILE A 26 9.03 -3.51 -5.57
CA ILE A 26 9.16 -4.87 -6.11
C ILE A 26 10.48 -4.90 -6.89
N GLU A 27 11.52 -5.47 -6.29
CA GLU A 27 12.92 -5.33 -6.76
C GLU A 27 13.23 -6.04 -8.09
N SER A 28 12.34 -6.90 -8.59
CA SER A 28 12.55 -7.68 -9.82
C SER A 28 11.53 -7.34 -10.89
N HIS A 29 11.99 -7.28 -12.15
CA HIS A 29 11.22 -6.95 -13.35
C HIS A 29 10.69 -5.49 -13.37
N SER A 30 10.24 -5.07 -14.56
CA SER A 30 9.62 -3.78 -14.80
C SER A 30 8.12 -3.92 -15.13
N ASP A 31 7.47 -2.77 -15.33
CA ASP A 31 6.09 -2.66 -15.85
C ASP A 31 5.04 -3.26 -14.92
N TRP A 32 5.31 -3.15 -13.62
CA TRP A 32 4.35 -3.50 -12.58
C TRP A 32 3.20 -2.51 -12.55
N ARG A 33 1.99 -3.03 -12.66
CA ARG A 33 0.76 -2.35 -12.25
C ARG A 33 0.52 -2.70 -10.79
N TYR A 34 0.53 -1.69 -9.95
CA TYR A 34 0.40 -1.84 -8.52
C TYR A 34 -1.06 -1.79 -8.10
N GLU A 35 -1.44 -2.72 -7.23
CA GLU A 35 -2.75 -2.79 -6.59
C GLU A 35 -2.55 -2.70 -5.09
N TRP A 36 -3.36 -1.87 -4.44
CA TRP A 36 -3.30 -1.61 -3.00
C TRP A 36 -4.53 -2.19 -2.31
N TYR A 37 -4.30 -2.73 -1.13
CA TYR A 37 -5.34 -3.40 -0.35
C TYR A 37 -5.25 -3.01 1.12
N LYS A 38 -6.44 -2.92 1.74
CA LYS A 38 -6.61 -2.66 3.17
C LYS A 38 -7.42 -3.78 3.83
N GLY A 39 -7.03 -4.14 5.04
CA GLY A 39 -7.77 -5.03 5.92
C GLY A 39 -7.66 -6.52 5.59
N THR A 40 -8.22 -7.33 6.48
CA THR A 40 -8.29 -8.79 6.35
C THR A 40 -9.11 -9.22 5.14
N ASP A 41 -10.16 -8.46 4.83
CA ASP A 41 -11.07 -8.70 3.71
C ASP A 41 -10.45 -8.30 2.36
N SER A 42 -9.22 -7.77 2.37
CA SER A 42 -8.47 -7.44 1.16
C SER A 42 -9.25 -6.46 0.27
N VAL A 43 -9.76 -5.40 0.89
CA VAL A 43 -10.51 -4.36 0.17
C VAL A 43 -9.54 -3.62 -0.75
N MET A 44 -9.78 -3.68 -2.06
CA MET A 44 -8.97 -2.99 -3.04
C MET A 44 -9.20 -1.48 -2.95
N LEU A 45 -8.13 -0.73 -2.74
CA LEU A 45 -8.16 0.72 -2.65
C LEU A 45 -8.10 1.35 -4.04
N GLN A 46 -8.88 2.41 -4.23
CA GLN A 46 -8.91 3.24 -5.43
C GLN A 46 -8.71 4.70 -5.04
N THR A 47 -8.29 5.52 -6.01
CA THR A 47 -8.17 6.97 -5.79
C THR A 47 -9.54 7.57 -5.48
N SER A 48 -9.58 8.39 -4.43
CA SER A 48 -10.72 9.12 -3.91
C SER A 48 -10.25 10.44 -3.27
N ASP A 49 -11.15 11.15 -2.59
CA ASP A 49 -10.78 12.32 -1.81
C ASP A 49 -9.84 11.98 -0.63
N HIS A 50 -10.02 10.78 -0.04
CA HIS A 50 -9.27 10.30 1.13
C HIS A 50 -7.98 9.55 0.76
N TYR A 51 -8.04 8.71 -0.27
CA TYR A 51 -6.91 7.90 -0.74
C TYR A 51 -6.42 8.38 -2.10
N THR A 52 -5.12 8.45 -2.32
CA THR A 52 -4.54 8.64 -3.66
C THR A 52 -3.65 7.46 -4.00
N VAL A 53 -4.05 6.69 -5.01
CA VAL A 53 -3.27 5.55 -5.53
C VAL A 53 -2.49 6.04 -6.74
N ASN A 54 -1.16 6.09 -6.61
CA ASN A 54 -0.25 6.49 -7.68
C ASN A 54 0.82 5.41 -7.86
N GLY A 55 0.46 4.34 -8.58
CA GLY A 55 1.35 3.21 -8.84
C GLY A 55 1.90 2.62 -7.54
N ASP A 56 3.21 2.72 -7.37
CA ASP A 56 3.96 2.18 -6.24
C ASP A 56 3.71 2.93 -4.92
N THR A 57 2.89 3.98 -4.91
CA THR A 57 2.64 4.82 -3.74
C THR A 57 1.15 4.95 -3.47
N LEU A 58 0.76 4.74 -2.21
CA LEU A 58 -0.55 5.05 -1.66
C LEU A 58 -0.43 6.21 -0.68
N ILE A 59 -1.23 7.25 -0.87
CA ILE A 59 -1.30 8.40 0.03
C ILE A 59 -2.65 8.37 0.75
N ILE A 60 -2.63 8.47 2.08
CA ILE A 60 -3.81 8.63 2.93
C ILE A 60 -3.79 10.06 3.45
N LYS A 61 -4.81 10.85 3.14
CA LYS A 61 -4.89 12.26 3.51
C LYS A 61 -5.72 12.43 4.77
N GLY A 62 -5.23 13.16 5.76
CA GLY A 62 -6.00 13.46 6.97
C GLY A 62 -6.39 12.18 7.70
N VAL A 63 -5.39 11.37 8.07
CA VAL A 63 -5.58 10.05 8.68
C VAL A 63 -6.53 10.12 9.89
N ILE A 64 -7.44 9.16 9.97
CA ILE A 64 -8.38 8.99 11.08
C ILE A 64 -8.27 7.60 11.69
N THR A 65 -8.89 7.38 12.85
CA THR A 65 -8.80 6.10 13.58
C THR A 65 -9.31 4.90 12.78
N SER A 66 -10.23 5.10 11.82
CA SER A 66 -10.69 4.01 10.93
C SER A 66 -9.70 3.64 9.83
N ASP A 67 -8.63 4.44 9.62
CA ASP A 67 -7.52 4.09 8.75
C ASP A 67 -6.54 3.11 9.39
N GLN A 68 -6.64 2.90 10.71
CA GLN A 68 -5.87 1.88 11.41
C GLN A 68 -6.24 0.49 10.90
N ASP A 69 -5.35 -0.10 10.12
CA ASP A 69 -5.51 -1.43 9.57
C ASP A 69 -4.20 -1.97 8.97
N GLN A 70 -4.22 -3.20 8.49
CA GLN A 70 -3.16 -3.79 7.69
C GLN A 70 -3.28 -3.37 6.22
N TYR A 71 -2.19 -2.85 5.68
CA TYR A 71 -2.04 -2.48 4.27
C TYR A 71 -1.04 -3.38 3.59
N TRP A 72 -1.29 -3.69 2.32
CA TRP A 72 -0.38 -4.44 1.48
C TRP A 72 -0.58 -4.10 0.01
N CYS A 73 0.45 -4.38 -0.79
CA CYS A 73 0.43 -4.15 -2.22
C CYS A 73 0.73 -5.44 -2.99
N LYS A 74 0.29 -5.47 -4.25
CA LYS A 74 0.60 -6.51 -5.22
C LYS A 74 0.93 -5.89 -6.57
N GLY A 75 1.93 -6.43 -7.24
CA GLY A 75 2.25 -6.08 -8.62
C GLY A 75 1.60 -7.08 -9.59
N GLN A 76 1.04 -6.57 -10.68
CA GLN A 76 0.61 -7.35 -11.83
C GLN A 76 1.33 -6.88 -13.09
N ARG A 77 1.72 -7.82 -13.97
CA ARG A 77 2.31 -7.50 -15.28
C ARG A 77 1.87 -8.51 -16.34
N ASN A 78 2.06 -8.16 -17.62
CA ASN A 78 1.62 -9.00 -18.73
C ASN A 78 2.55 -10.20 -18.95
N GLU A 79 3.86 -10.00 -18.77
CA GLU A 79 4.87 -11.05 -18.95
C GLU A 79 5.03 -11.94 -17.72
N ARG A 80 5.70 -13.09 -17.87
CA ARG A 80 6.04 -13.93 -16.72
C ARG A 80 7.20 -13.31 -15.93
N PRO A 81 7.14 -13.29 -14.59
CA PRO A 81 6.01 -13.67 -13.74
C PRO A 81 4.87 -12.64 -13.80
N LYS A 82 3.63 -13.11 -13.96
CA LYS A 82 2.46 -12.22 -14.13
C LYS A 82 2.03 -11.49 -12.85
N SER A 83 2.51 -11.95 -11.69
CA SER A 83 2.17 -11.39 -10.39
C SER A 83 3.37 -11.41 -9.43
N SER A 84 3.38 -10.47 -8.49
CA SER A 84 4.24 -10.52 -7.31
C SER A 84 3.58 -11.28 -6.16
N GLN A 85 4.37 -11.65 -5.15
CA GLN A 85 3.87 -12.10 -3.86
C GLN A 85 3.56 -10.90 -2.97
N SER A 86 2.40 -10.94 -2.31
CA SER A 86 1.97 -9.96 -1.30
C SER A 86 2.35 -10.40 0.12
N ARG A 87 3.64 -10.72 0.33
CA ARG A 87 4.12 -11.16 1.65
C ARG A 87 4.35 -10.00 2.60
N SER A 88 4.83 -8.85 2.11
CA SER A 88 4.99 -7.67 2.96
C SER A 88 3.63 -7.03 3.20
N LYS A 89 3.32 -6.89 4.49
CA LYS A 89 2.13 -6.20 4.98
C LYS A 89 2.57 -5.29 6.13
N VAL A 90 1.98 -4.11 6.22
CA VAL A 90 2.25 -3.16 7.31
C VAL A 90 0.95 -2.82 8.02
N SER A 91 0.96 -2.90 9.34
CA SER A 91 -0.15 -2.41 10.17
C SER A 91 0.07 -0.93 10.47
N LEU A 92 -0.82 -0.08 9.97
CA LEU A 92 -0.84 1.35 10.31
C LEU A 92 -1.51 1.52 11.67
N THR A 93 -0.94 2.32 12.55
CA THR A 93 -1.46 2.60 13.90
C THR A 93 -1.66 4.09 14.05
N VAL A 94 -2.85 4.51 14.46
CA VAL A 94 -3.23 5.92 14.55
C VAL A 94 -3.41 6.31 16.01
N THR A 95 -2.75 7.40 16.43
CA THR A 95 -2.78 7.94 17.80
C THR A 95 -3.45 9.32 17.85
#